data_AF-A0A174V021-F1
#
_entry.id   AF-A0A174V021-F1
#
_cell.length_a   1.000
_cell.length_b   1.000
_cell.length_c   1.000
_cell.angle_alpha   90.00
_cell.angle_beta   90.00
_cell.angle_gamma   90.00
#
_symmetry.space_group_name_H-M   'P 1'
#
loop_
_entity.id
_entity.type
_entity.pdbx_description
1 polymer ?
#
loop_
_entity_poly.entity_id
_entity_poly.type
_entity_poly.pdbx_seq_one_letter_code
_entity_poly.pdbx_strand_id
1 'polypeptide(L)'
;MSREQERAKRKLEKNPVVECNKIQNKYYPELFKKFGEVNDPRNQSYIDYSVKTMLGTLYYKCIGGISSMQEMTRQFNDEKVVENLYSFMGDSRKEYLPHGVTENEFLERLDE
;
A
#
# COMPACT_ATOMS: atom_id res chain seq x y z
N MET A 1 -28.82 -20.16 -5.52
CA MET A 1 -27.69 -19.52 -6.23
C MET A 1 -27.69 -20.00 -7.66
N SER A 2 -27.67 -19.11 -8.65
CA SER A 2 -27.65 -19.48 -10.08
C SER A 2 -26.29 -20.07 -10.48
N ARG A 3 -26.28 -21.00 -11.46
CA ARG A 3 -25.05 -21.55 -12.05
C ARG A 3 -24.14 -20.46 -12.64
N GLU A 4 -24.70 -19.34 -13.10
CA GLU A 4 -23.94 -18.18 -13.56
C GLU A 4 -23.24 -17.46 -12.40
N GLN A 5 -23.92 -17.31 -11.26
CA GLN A 5 -23.33 -16.71 -10.07
C GLN A 5 -22.19 -17.57 -9.50
N GLU A 6 -22.33 -18.90 -9.57
CA GLU A 6 -21.23 -19.82 -9.21
C GLU A 6 -20.05 -19.72 -10.18
N ARG A 7 -20.29 -19.61 -11.50
CA ARG A 7 -19.21 -19.40 -12.48
C ARG A 7 -18.52 -18.04 -12.30
N ALA A 8 -19.28 -16.98 -12.03
CA ALA A 8 -18.74 -15.66 -11.74
C ALA A 8 -17.89 -15.66 -10.46
N LYS A 9 -18.35 -16.32 -9.39
CA LYS A 9 -17.55 -16.53 -8.17
C LYS A 9 -16.30 -17.39 -8.40
N ARG A 10 -16.37 -18.41 -9.26
CA ARG A 10 -15.20 -19.24 -9.63
C ARG A 10 -14.19 -18.48 -10.50
N LYS A 11 -14.65 -17.45 -11.23
CA LYS A 11 -13.80 -16.51 -11.99
C LYS A 11 -13.27 -15.36 -11.14
N LEU A 12 -13.81 -15.12 -9.94
CA LEU A 12 -13.27 -14.10 -9.05
C LEU A 12 -11.83 -14.48 -8.73
N GLU A 13 -10.92 -13.54 -8.96
CA GLU A 13 -9.49 -13.71 -8.71
C GLU A 13 -9.27 -14.28 -7.30
N LYS A 14 -8.53 -15.38 -7.19
CA LYS A 14 -8.29 -16.07 -5.90
C LYS A 14 -7.60 -15.16 -4.89
N ASN A 15 -6.78 -14.23 -5.38
CA ASN A 15 -6.16 -13.19 -4.59
C ASN A 15 -6.19 -11.86 -5.38
N PRO A 16 -7.22 -11.03 -5.18
CA PRO A 16 -7.39 -9.78 -5.94
C PRO A 16 -6.19 -8.84 -5.85
N VAL A 17 -5.50 -8.77 -4.70
CA VAL A 17 -4.35 -7.88 -4.50
C VAL A 17 -3.16 -8.32 -5.36
N VAL A 18 -2.90 -9.63 -5.45
CA VAL A 18 -1.83 -10.16 -6.31
C VAL A 18 -2.08 -9.83 -7.77
N GLU A 19 -3.34 -9.84 -8.20
CA GLU A 19 -3.72 -9.54 -9.58
C GLU A 19 -3.64 -8.05 -9.87
N CYS A 20 -4.03 -7.20 -8.90
CA CYS A 20 -3.74 -5.76 -8.95
C CYS A 20 -2.24 -5.49 -9.11
N ASN A 21 -1.38 -6.20 -8.37
CA ASN A 21 0.06 -6.07 -8.49
C ASN A 21 0.58 -6.56 -9.85
N LYS A 22 0.04 -7.65 -10.41
CA LYS A 22 0.39 -8.10 -11.77
C LYS A 22 0.01 -7.08 -12.82
N ILE A 23 -1.18 -6.48 -12.72
CA ILE A 23 -1.65 -5.42 -13.61
C ILE A 23 -0.74 -4.20 -13.48
N GLN A 24 -0.49 -3.74 -12.25
CA GLN A 24 0.40 -2.62 -11.98
C GLN A 24 1.81 -2.88 -12.54
N ASN A 25 2.38 -4.06 -12.34
CA ASN A 25 3.71 -4.40 -12.86
C ASN A 25 3.73 -4.49 -14.40
N LYS A 26 2.63 -4.91 -15.02
CA LYS A 26 2.53 -4.98 -16.50
C LYS A 26 2.46 -3.58 -17.13
N TYR A 27 1.70 -2.67 -16.56
CA TYR A 27 1.40 -1.37 -17.17
C TYR A 27 2.22 -0.22 -16.61
N TYR A 28 2.72 -0.33 -15.38
CA TYR A 28 3.50 0.72 -14.72
C TYR A 28 4.52 0.15 -13.73
N PRO A 29 5.49 -0.67 -14.20
CA PRO A 29 6.45 -1.38 -13.34
C PRO A 29 7.28 -0.46 -12.45
N GLU A 30 7.50 0.79 -12.86
CA GLU A 30 8.28 1.78 -12.14
C GLU A 30 7.51 2.54 -11.05
N LEU A 31 6.24 2.22 -10.80
CA LEU A 31 5.40 2.94 -9.84
C LEU A 31 6.08 3.13 -8.47
N PHE A 32 6.51 2.04 -7.84
CA PHE A 32 7.16 2.10 -6.52
C PHE A 32 8.56 2.73 -6.57
N LYS A 33 9.25 2.64 -7.72
CA LYS A 33 10.51 3.38 -7.92
C LYS A 33 10.23 4.89 -7.86
N LYS A 34 9.22 5.35 -8.59
CA LYS A 34 8.81 6.75 -8.61
C LYS A 34 8.32 7.26 -7.26
N PHE A 35 7.63 6.44 -6.47
CA PHE A 35 7.31 6.82 -5.09
C PHE A 35 8.56 7.13 -4.27
N GLY A 36 9.64 6.36 -4.44
CA GLY A 36 10.91 6.63 -3.77
C GLY A 36 11.67 7.87 -4.29
N GLU A 37 11.28 8.41 -5.45
CA GLU A 37 11.89 9.60 -6.06
C GLU A 37 11.18 10.90 -5.65
N VAL A 38 10.07 10.81 -4.93
CA VAL A 38 9.37 11.98 -4.37
C VAL A 38 10.23 12.62 -3.28
N ASN A 39 10.37 13.95 -3.34
CA ASN A 39 11.10 14.71 -2.34
C ASN A 39 10.47 14.49 -0.96
N ASP A 40 11.29 14.11 0.01
CA ASP A 40 10.81 13.91 1.38
C ASP A 40 10.84 15.24 2.14
N PRO A 41 9.69 15.83 2.50
CA PRO A 41 9.65 17.08 3.26
C PRO A 41 9.99 16.89 4.75
N ARG A 42 10.14 15.64 5.21
CA ARG A 42 10.43 15.32 6.61
C ARG A 42 11.92 15.43 6.91
N ASN A 43 12.23 15.73 8.17
CA ASN A 43 13.61 15.74 8.64
C ASN A 43 14.19 14.31 8.68
N GLN A 44 15.17 14.05 7.81
CA GLN A 44 15.76 12.73 7.60
C GLN A 44 16.40 12.11 8.86
N SER A 45 16.81 12.92 9.83
CA SER A 45 17.38 12.43 11.09
C SER A 45 16.37 11.70 11.99
N TYR A 46 15.07 11.77 11.68
CA TYR A 46 13.99 11.31 12.54
C TYR A 46 12.94 10.45 11.81
N ILE A 47 13.27 9.87 10.66
CA ILE A 47 12.33 9.02 9.91
C ILE A 47 12.66 7.54 10.00
N ASP A 48 11.63 6.75 10.26
CA ASP A 48 11.71 5.29 10.19
C ASP A 48 11.25 4.75 8.83
N TYR A 49 10.50 5.50 8.03
CA TYR A 49 9.87 4.99 6.81
C TYR A 49 10.36 5.72 5.57
N SER A 50 10.73 4.96 4.53
CA SER A 50 11.06 5.53 3.22
C SER A 50 9.83 6.21 2.61
N VAL A 51 10.03 7.19 1.72
CA VAL A 51 8.93 7.81 0.98
C VAL A 51 8.14 6.78 0.17
N LYS A 52 8.83 5.77 -0.37
CA LYS A 52 8.20 4.62 -1.02
C LYS A 52 7.24 3.90 -0.09
N THR A 53 7.65 3.61 1.15
CA THR A 53 6.80 2.94 2.13
C THR A 53 5.59 3.81 2.49
N MET A 54 5.77 5.13 2.66
CA MET A 54 4.66 6.06 2.93
C MET A 54 3.60 6.01 1.81
N LEU A 55 4.02 6.35 0.59
CA LEU A 55 3.12 6.41 -0.56
C LEU A 55 2.58 5.03 -0.95
N GLY A 56 3.36 3.97 -0.79
CA GLY A 56 2.94 2.60 -1.04
C GLY A 56 1.86 2.13 -0.05
N THR A 57 1.95 2.52 1.22
CA THR A 57 0.90 2.26 2.21
C THR A 57 -0.41 2.92 1.81
N LEU A 58 -0.38 4.18 1.38
CA LEU A 58 -1.56 4.88 0.85
C LEU A 58 -2.11 4.26 -0.43
N TYR A 59 -1.24 3.84 -1.34
CA TYR A 59 -1.64 3.15 -2.56
C TYR A 59 -2.43 1.87 -2.25
N TYR A 60 -1.95 1.06 -1.31
CA TYR A 60 -2.68 -0.15 -0.89
C TYR A 60 -3.94 0.14 -0.09
N LYS A 61 -3.98 1.24 0.69
CA LYS A 61 -5.22 1.73 1.31
C LYS A 61 -6.30 1.96 0.24
N CYS A 62 -5.92 2.61 -0.86
CA CYS A 62 -6.83 2.88 -1.98
C CYS A 62 -7.27 1.59 -2.69
N ILE A 63 -6.35 0.66 -2.98
CA ILE A 63 -6.71 -0.66 -3.57
C ILE A 63 -7.65 -1.45 -2.66
N GLY A 64 -7.37 -1.45 -1.36
CA GLY A 64 -8.15 -2.16 -0.35
C GLY A 64 -9.51 -1.53 -0.06
N GLY A 65 -9.84 -0.38 -0.67
CA GLY A 65 -11.09 0.33 -0.40
C GLY A 65 -11.20 0.85 1.04
N ILE A 66 -10.07 1.07 1.72
CA ILE A 66 -10.05 1.53 3.10
C ILE A 66 -10.32 3.04 3.12
N SER A 67 -11.41 3.41 3.78
CA SER A 67 -11.95 4.77 3.73
C SER A 67 -11.14 5.77 4.57
N SER A 68 -10.69 5.37 5.76
CA SER A 68 -10.03 6.27 6.73
C SER A 68 -8.59 5.87 7.07
N MET A 69 -7.79 6.83 7.52
CA MET A 69 -6.41 6.61 7.95
C MET A 69 -6.33 5.80 9.26
N GLN A 70 -7.31 6.00 10.15
CA GLN A 70 -7.42 5.23 11.39
C GLN A 70 -7.70 3.75 11.07
N GLU A 71 -8.59 3.49 10.11
CA GLU A 71 -8.88 2.13 9.68
C GLU A 71 -7.68 1.49 8.98
N MET A 72 -6.96 2.23 8.13
CA MET A 72 -5.72 1.77 7.51
C MET A 72 -4.73 1.32 8.59
N THR A 73 -4.51 2.14 9.62
CA THR A 73 -3.62 1.82 10.74
C THR A 73 -4.01 0.51 11.43
N ARG A 74 -5.31 0.33 11.69
CA ARG A 74 -5.83 -0.87 12.38
C ARG A 74 -5.72 -2.12 11.52
N GLN A 75 -6.03 -2.02 10.24
CA GLN A 75 -6.06 -3.18 9.34
C GLN A 75 -4.66 -3.56 8.83
N PHE A 76 -3.77 -2.59 8.60
CA PHE A 76 -2.48 -2.84 7.96
C PHE A 76 -1.39 -3.27 8.93
N ASN A 77 -1.51 -2.98 10.22
CA ASN A 77 -0.55 -3.43 11.24
C ASN A 77 -0.84 -4.85 11.78
N ASP A 78 -1.55 -5.67 11.01
CA ASP A 78 -1.52 -7.12 11.17
C ASP A 78 -0.21 -7.67 10.57
N GLU A 79 0.43 -8.61 11.26
CA GLU A 79 1.77 -9.10 10.88
C GLU A 79 1.85 -9.60 9.43
N LYS A 80 0.82 -10.33 8.96
CA LYS A 80 0.80 -10.87 7.60
C LYS A 80 0.58 -9.78 6.58
N VAL A 81 -0.22 -8.77 6.91
CA VAL A 81 -0.45 -7.62 6.03
C VAL A 81 0.83 -6.83 5.87
N VAL A 82 1.53 -6.52 6.97
CA VAL A 82 2.83 -5.86 6.97
C VAL A 82 3.82 -6.60 6.07
N GLU A 83 3.99 -7.92 6.28
CA GLU A 83 4.91 -8.74 5.49
C GLU A 83 4.59 -8.70 3.99
N ASN A 84 3.31 -8.86 3.63
CA ASN A 84 2.87 -8.85 2.24
C ASN A 84 3.11 -7.48 1.58
N LEU A 85 2.75 -6.38 2.24
CA LEU A 85 2.88 -5.05 1.66
C LEU A 85 4.35 -4.66 1.45
N TYR A 86 5.24 -4.94 2.41
CA TYR A 86 6.68 -4.73 2.21
C TYR A 86 7.23 -5.57 1.06
N SER A 87 6.82 -6.85 0.98
CA SER A 87 7.20 -7.75 -0.12
C SER A 87 6.75 -7.20 -1.48
N PHE A 88 5.52 -6.67 -1.57
CA PHE A 88 5.01 -6.10 -2.82
C PHE A 88 5.73 -4.81 -3.24
N MET A 89 6.11 -3.97 -2.27
CA MET A 89 6.89 -2.74 -2.52
C MET A 89 8.37 -3.01 -2.82
N GLY A 90 8.86 -4.22 -2.53
CA GLY A 90 10.27 -4.58 -2.63
C GLY A 90 11.15 -3.86 -1.60
N ASP A 91 10.59 -3.51 -0.43
CA ASP A 91 11.31 -2.86 0.67
C ASP A 91 11.60 -3.87 1.80
N SER A 92 12.61 -3.58 2.63
CA SER A 92 12.92 -4.41 3.80
C SER A 92 11.81 -4.33 4.83
N ARG A 93 11.32 -5.51 5.27
CA ARG A 93 10.26 -5.62 6.27
C ARG A 93 10.65 -4.88 7.56
N LYS A 94 9.70 -4.11 8.08
CA LYS A 94 9.70 -3.56 9.45
C LYS A 94 8.59 -4.23 10.28
N GLU A 95 8.57 -3.94 11.58
CA GLU A 95 7.54 -4.46 12.48
C GLU A 95 6.14 -3.89 12.14
N TYR A 96 6.09 -2.62 11.75
CA TYR A 96 4.86 -1.89 11.44
C TYR A 96 4.93 -1.18 10.09
N LEU A 97 3.76 -0.83 9.58
CA LEU A 97 3.59 0.17 8.52
C LEU A 97 3.33 1.54 9.16
N PRO A 98 3.54 2.64 8.41
CA PRO A 98 3.26 3.99 8.91
C PRO A 98 1.86 4.10 9.48
N HIS A 99 1.75 4.67 10.69
CA HIS A 99 0.46 4.99 11.26
C HIS A 99 -0.19 6.13 10.47
N GLY A 100 -1.53 6.17 10.48
CA GLY A 100 -2.30 7.20 9.77
C GLY A 100 -1.95 8.63 10.17
N VAL A 101 -1.53 8.86 11.41
CA VAL A 101 -1.02 10.16 11.87
C VAL A 101 0.30 10.53 11.18
N THR A 102 1.20 9.57 11.02
CA THR A 102 2.49 9.75 10.33
C THR A 102 2.28 9.99 8.83
N GLU A 103 1.34 9.28 8.22
CA GLU A 103 0.94 9.52 6.82
C GLU A 103 0.35 10.92 6.62
N ASN A 104 -0.55 11.35 7.49
CA ASN A 104 -1.14 12.68 7.40
C ASN A 104 -0.08 13.79 7.54
N GLU A 105 0.80 13.71 8.53
CA GLU A 105 1.87 14.69 8.71
C GLU A 105 2.79 14.77 7.48
N PHE A 106 3.08 13.63 6.86
CA PHE A 106 3.86 13.56 5.62
C PHE A 106 3.12 14.21 4.45
N LEU A 107 1.85 13.87 4.23
CA LEU A 107 1.03 14.41 3.14
C LEU A 107 0.77 15.92 3.27
N GLU A 108 0.55 16.43 4.48
CA GLU A 108 0.34 17.87 4.74
C GLU A 108 1.54 18.74 4.36
N ARG A 109 2.74 18.13 4.30
CA ARG A 109 3.99 18.80 3.95
C ARG A 109 4.47 18.49 2.54
N LEU A 110 3.75 17.64 1.80
CA LEU A 110 4.12 17.35 0.42
C LEU A 110 3.82 18.58 -0.43
N ASP A 111 4.83 19.12 -1.10
CA ASP A 111 4.63 20.23 -2.03
C ASP A 111 3.80 19.77 -3.25
N GLU A 112 2.82 20.58 -3.67
CA GLU A 112 2.01 20.39 -4.89
C GLU A 112 2.73 20.81 -6.18
#